data_AF-A0A7C6QMM4-F1
#
_entry.id   AF-A0A7C6QMM4-F1
#
_cell.length_a   1.000
_cell.length_b   1.000
_cell.length_c   1.000
_cell.angle_alpha   90.00
_cell.angle_beta   90.00
_cell.angle_gamma   90.00
#
_symmetry.space_group_name_H-M   'P 1'
#
loop_
_entity.id
_entity.type
_entity.pdbx_description
1 polymer ?
#
loop_
_entity_poly.entity_id
_entity_poly.type
_entity_poly.pdbx_seq_one_letter_code
_entity_poly.pdbx_strand_id
1 'polypeptide(L)'
;MQADGTPSRLGFVPWIGNWYHIGWIWTFGGDYFDPVAFRPTLDRKENVNALEWEAEYAMLYGTKAALTGLGFNDDSLGNEKVSMMATHDGVFSGILKNNPDMMLDGGAMPHPEGGSNGAWSGGFAWSVPVGAKNTKAAARFIEFFSRTENQIVYGTLCSRIPANTRALREIASLYRPESFASRVNPVSLTFSRFFGYMQYRFMICRLQ
;
A
#
# COMPACT_ATOMS: atom_id res chain seq x y z
N MET A 1 18.28 17.20 -13.51
CA MET A 1 18.65 16.58 -14.80
C MET A 1 20.07 16.09 -14.68
N GLN A 2 20.35 14.88 -15.18
CA GLN A 2 21.70 14.36 -15.31
C GLN A 2 22.41 15.03 -16.51
N ALA A 3 23.72 14.81 -16.66
CA ALA A 3 24.52 15.43 -17.71
C ALA A 3 24.08 15.03 -19.14
N ASP A 4 23.47 13.86 -19.29
CA ASP A 4 22.93 13.33 -20.55
C ASP A 4 21.49 13.81 -20.84
N GLY A 5 20.95 14.70 -20.01
CA GLY A 5 19.57 15.21 -20.16
C GLY A 5 18.50 14.25 -19.62
N THR A 6 18.86 13.16 -18.96
CA THR A 6 17.87 12.28 -18.31
C THR A 6 17.40 12.84 -16.96
N PRO A 7 16.19 12.51 -16.49
CA PRO A 7 15.73 12.95 -15.19
C PRO A 7 16.57 12.32 -14.06
N SER A 8 17.01 13.17 -13.13
CA SER A 8 17.72 12.76 -11.90
C SER A 8 16.77 12.63 -10.69
N ARG A 9 15.58 13.26 -10.79
CA ARG A 9 14.47 13.19 -9.82
C ARG A 9 13.17 13.43 -10.59
N LEU A 10 12.12 12.71 -10.23
CA LEU A 10 10.76 12.92 -10.72
C LEU A 10 9.82 13.24 -9.56
N GLY A 11 8.68 13.86 -9.82
CA GLY A 11 7.67 14.08 -8.78
C GLY A 11 7.08 12.75 -8.29
N PHE A 12 6.89 11.80 -9.20
CA PHE A 12 6.14 10.57 -9.00
C PHE A 12 6.48 9.58 -10.11
N VAL A 13 6.25 8.28 -9.94
CA VAL A 13 6.29 7.28 -11.05
C VAL A 13 5.14 6.27 -10.82
N PRO A 14 4.22 6.05 -11.80
CA PRO A 14 3.00 5.27 -11.60
C PRO A 14 3.22 3.82 -11.13
N TRP A 15 4.25 3.16 -11.65
CA TRP A 15 4.43 1.72 -11.53
C TRP A 15 5.44 1.29 -10.46
N ILE A 16 5.98 2.21 -9.66
CA ILE A 16 6.84 1.89 -8.52
C ILE A 16 6.06 1.92 -7.21
N GLY A 17 6.57 1.25 -6.20
CA GLY A 17 5.91 1.07 -4.92
C GLY A 17 4.88 -0.05 -4.98
N ASN A 18 3.79 0.12 -4.26
CA ASN A 18 2.89 -0.98 -3.93
C ASN A 18 1.44 -0.69 -4.29
N TRP A 19 1.25 0.14 -5.33
CA TRP A 19 -0.06 0.47 -5.89
C TRP A 19 -0.38 -0.36 -7.13
N TYR A 20 0.63 -0.70 -7.94
CA TYR A 20 0.51 -1.50 -9.15
C TYR A 20 -0.58 -0.99 -10.12
N HIS A 21 -0.80 -1.72 -11.23
CA HIS A 21 -1.88 -1.40 -12.17
C HIS A 21 -3.26 -1.48 -11.51
N ILE A 22 -3.44 -2.37 -10.53
CA ILE A 22 -4.73 -2.58 -9.89
C ILE A 22 -5.20 -1.37 -9.09
N GLY A 23 -4.27 -0.69 -8.41
CA GLY A 23 -4.58 0.54 -7.71
C GLY A 23 -5.01 1.63 -8.67
N TRP A 24 -4.34 1.78 -9.81
CA TRP A 24 -4.72 2.78 -10.81
C TRP A 24 -6.08 2.48 -11.43
N ILE A 25 -6.39 1.22 -11.72
CA ILE A 25 -7.72 0.83 -12.19
C ILE A 25 -8.81 1.24 -11.20
N TRP A 26 -8.63 0.96 -9.91
CA TRP A 26 -9.59 1.39 -8.88
C TRP A 26 -9.62 2.90 -8.70
N THR A 27 -8.47 3.58 -8.81
CA THR A 27 -8.38 5.05 -8.80
C THR A 27 -9.27 5.67 -9.88
N PHE A 28 -9.34 5.06 -11.06
CA PHE A 28 -10.16 5.51 -12.19
C PHE A 28 -11.62 5.02 -12.14
N GLY A 29 -12.02 4.31 -11.08
CA GLY A 29 -13.39 3.79 -10.91
C GLY A 29 -13.66 2.46 -11.62
N GLY A 30 -12.60 1.82 -12.13
CA GLY A 30 -12.67 0.52 -12.77
C GLY A 30 -12.66 -0.65 -11.79
N ASP A 31 -12.65 -1.87 -12.32
CA ASP A 31 -12.50 -3.11 -11.55
C ASP A 31 -11.97 -4.24 -12.45
N TYR A 32 -11.49 -5.35 -11.88
CA TYR A 32 -11.03 -6.53 -12.65
C TYR A 32 -12.09 -7.61 -12.81
N PHE A 33 -13.11 -7.62 -11.93
CA PHE A 33 -14.12 -8.65 -11.93
C PHE A 33 -15.50 -8.09 -11.56
N ASP A 34 -16.52 -8.50 -12.31
CA ASP A 34 -17.92 -8.25 -11.97
C ASP A 34 -18.47 -9.46 -11.20
N PRO A 35 -18.77 -9.35 -9.89
CA PRO A 35 -19.27 -10.48 -9.12
C PRO A 35 -20.72 -10.84 -9.45
N VAL A 36 -21.51 -9.90 -10.00
CA VAL A 36 -22.91 -10.13 -10.37
C VAL A 36 -22.99 -10.86 -11.70
N ALA A 37 -22.23 -10.38 -12.70
CA ALA A 37 -22.15 -11.03 -14.00
C ALA A 37 -21.17 -12.21 -14.03
N PHE A 38 -20.38 -12.39 -12.97
CA PHE A 38 -19.35 -13.42 -12.80
C PHE A 38 -18.36 -13.49 -13.98
N ARG A 39 -17.83 -12.32 -14.38
CA ARG A 39 -16.90 -12.22 -15.52
C ARG A 39 -15.80 -11.18 -15.29
N PRO A 40 -14.63 -11.33 -15.94
CA PRO A 40 -13.62 -10.28 -15.97
C PRO A 40 -14.14 -9.00 -16.64
N THR A 41 -13.58 -7.86 -16.21
CA THR A 41 -13.99 -6.53 -16.66
C THR A 41 -12.84 -5.74 -17.30
N LEU A 42 -11.89 -6.48 -17.88
CA LEU A 42 -10.60 -5.95 -18.35
C LEU A 42 -10.74 -4.82 -19.38
N ASP A 43 -11.80 -4.83 -20.18
CA ASP A 43 -12.08 -3.89 -21.28
C ASP A 43 -13.01 -2.73 -20.88
N ARG A 44 -13.35 -2.59 -19.59
CA ARG A 44 -14.12 -1.43 -19.12
C ARG A 44 -13.38 -0.13 -19.46
N LYS A 45 -14.15 0.90 -19.81
CA LYS A 45 -13.62 2.22 -20.19
C LYS A 45 -12.69 2.77 -19.09
N GLU A 46 -13.07 2.62 -17.84
CA GLU A 46 -12.31 3.09 -16.68
C GLU A 46 -10.94 2.39 -16.57
N ASN A 47 -10.89 1.09 -16.87
CA ASN A 47 -9.65 0.31 -16.87
C ASN A 47 -8.73 0.75 -18.02
N VAL A 48 -9.30 0.96 -19.21
CA VAL A 48 -8.57 1.44 -20.39
C VAL A 48 -7.99 2.82 -20.10
N ASN A 49 -8.79 3.75 -19.56
CA ASN A 49 -8.34 5.10 -19.20
C ASN A 49 -7.16 5.08 -18.21
N ALA A 50 -7.17 4.18 -17.22
CA ALA A 50 -6.07 4.05 -16.26
C ALA A 50 -4.76 3.64 -16.95
N LEU A 51 -4.82 2.67 -17.87
CA LEU A 51 -3.66 2.20 -18.62
C LEU A 51 -3.17 3.22 -19.65
N GLU A 52 -4.09 3.94 -20.30
CA GLU A 52 -3.77 5.05 -21.21
C GLU A 52 -3.04 6.16 -20.46
N TRP A 53 -3.49 6.51 -19.24
CA TRP A 53 -2.79 7.48 -18.40
C TRP A 53 -1.36 7.02 -18.02
N GLU A 54 -1.17 5.74 -17.68
CA GLU A 54 0.19 5.21 -17.44
C GLU A 54 1.06 5.24 -18.71
N ALA A 55 0.46 4.99 -19.88
CA ALA A 55 1.14 5.06 -21.17
C ALA A 55 1.53 6.50 -21.55
N GLU A 56 0.64 7.47 -21.33
CA GLU A 56 0.92 8.90 -21.50
C GLU A 56 2.07 9.35 -20.60
N TYR A 57 2.07 8.91 -19.33
CA TYR A 57 3.18 9.17 -18.42
C TYR A 57 4.51 8.63 -18.99
N ALA A 58 4.50 7.40 -19.52
CA ALA A 58 5.67 6.79 -20.13
C ALA A 58 6.15 7.53 -21.39
N MET A 59 5.24 8.09 -22.20
CA MET A 59 5.58 8.89 -23.37
C MET A 59 6.24 10.23 -22.98
N LEU A 60 5.81 10.84 -21.88
CA LEU A 60 6.32 12.13 -21.42
C LEU A 60 7.65 12.02 -20.66
N TYR A 61 7.79 11.01 -19.81
CA TYR A 61 8.89 10.93 -18.84
C TYR A 61 9.83 9.73 -19.03
N GLY A 62 9.44 8.77 -19.88
CA GLY A 62 10.21 7.57 -20.17
C GLY A 62 9.50 6.28 -19.77
N THR A 63 9.77 5.22 -20.52
CA THR A 63 9.18 3.89 -20.26
C THR A 63 9.65 3.32 -18.92
N LYS A 64 8.90 2.33 -18.41
CA LYS A 64 9.31 1.56 -17.21
C LYS A 64 10.75 1.04 -17.31
N ALA A 65 11.12 0.46 -18.46
CA ALA A 65 12.47 -0.06 -18.66
C ALA A 65 13.53 1.05 -18.62
N ALA A 66 13.28 2.19 -19.26
CA ALA A 66 14.19 3.33 -19.25
C ALA A 66 14.37 3.90 -17.84
N LEU A 67 13.27 4.15 -17.12
CA LEU A 67 13.33 4.67 -15.76
C LEU A 67 13.98 3.67 -14.78
N THR A 68 13.72 2.37 -14.92
CA THR A 68 14.42 1.35 -14.14
C THR A 68 15.93 1.34 -14.43
N GLY A 69 16.35 1.52 -15.69
CA GLY A 69 17.76 1.67 -16.07
C GLY A 69 18.42 2.90 -15.44
N LEU A 70 17.66 3.97 -15.21
CA LEU A 70 18.08 5.16 -14.46
C LEU A 70 17.98 4.98 -12.93
N GLY A 71 17.60 3.79 -12.47
CA GLY A 71 17.50 3.42 -11.06
C GLY A 71 16.28 3.99 -10.34
N PHE A 72 15.16 4.24 -11.04
CA PHE A 72 13.86 4.44 -10.42
C PHE A 72 13.24 3.06 -10.10
N ASN A 73 13.08 2.79 -8.80
CA ASN A 73 12.57 1.54 -8.22
C ASN A 73 11.82 1.80 -6.88
N ASP A 74 11.47 0.74 -6.16
CA ASP A 74 10.69 0.83 -4.91
C ASP A 74 11.41 1.56 -3.76
N ASP A 75 12.74 1.73 -3.84
CA ASP A 75 13.52 2.51 -2.86
C ASP A 75 13.57 4.01 -3.21
N SER A 76 12.96 4.43 -4.32
CA SER A 76 13.14 5.78 -4.89
C SER A 76 12.68 6.91 -3.97
N LEU A 77 11.73 6.68 -3.07
CA LEU A 77 11.31 7.70 -2.10
C LEU A 77 12.43 7.92 -1.07
N GLY A 78 12.95 6.83 -0.49
CA GLY A 78 14.03 6.89 0.50
C GLY A 78 15.37 7.34 -0.10
N ASN A 79 15.64 6.96 -1.35
CA ASN A 79 16.80 7.40 -2.13
C ASN A 79 16.58 8.73 -2.85
N GLU A 80 15.50 9.46 -2.51
CA GLU A 80 15.33 10.84 -2.94
C GLU A 80 15.22 11.03 -4.47
N LYS A 81 14.83 9.98 -5.21
CA LYS A 81 14.57 10.01 -6.66
C LYS A 81 13.14 10.35 -7.02
N VAL A 82 12.18 10.09 -6.13
CA VAL A 82 10.80 10.58 -6.28
C VAL A 82 10.36 11.41 -5.08
N SER A 83 9.51 12.40 -5.32
CA SER A 83 8.90 13.20 -4.24
C SER A 83 7.66 12.53 -3.64
N MET A 84 6.99 11.68 -4.43
CA MET A 84 5.75 10.98 -4.07
C MET A 84 5.79 9.52 -4.53
N MET A 85 5.18 8.63 -3.75
CA MET A 85 5.07 7.21 -4.06
C MET A 85 3.77 6.63 -3.55
N ALA A 86 3.03 5.94 -4.42
CA ALA A 86 1.83 5.21 -4.05
C ALA A 86 2.24 3.84 -3.45
N THR A 87 2.15 3.70 -2.14
CA THR A 87 2.70 2.53 -1.44
C THR A 87 2.02 2.27 -0.09
N HIS A 88 2.61 1.42 0.76
CA HIS A 88 2.07 1.00 2.04
C HIS A 88 2.80 1.62 3.25
N ASP A 89 2.14 1.62 4.40
CA ASP A 89 2.63 2.16 5.68
C ASP A 89 3.98 1.57 6.14
N GLY A 90 4.22 0.28 5.92
CA GLY A 90 5.49 -0.35 6.28
C GLY A 90 6.76 0.23 5.62
N VAL A 91 6.64 1.12 4.62
CA VAL A 91 7.80 1.79 3.99
C VAL A 91 8.41 2.87 4.91
N PHE A 92 7.61 3.53 5.75
CA PHE A 92 8.09 4.62 6.61
C PHE A 92 9.21 4.18 7.55
N SER A 93 9.05 3.05 8.24
CA SER A 93 10.03 2.57 9.21
C SER A 93 11.38 2.24 8.53
N GLY A 94 11.35 1.71 7.31
CA GLY A 94 12.54 1.46 6.50
C GLY A 94 13.27 2.75 6.11
N ILE A 95 12.54 3.75 5.62
CA ILE A 95 13.13 5.03 5.21
C ILE A 95 13.69 5.78 6.43
N LEU A 96 12.89 5.95 7.48
CA LEU A 96 13.28 6.70 8.68
C LEU A 96 14.42 6.03 9.46
N LYS A 97 14.61 4.71 9.32
CA LYS A 97 15.79 4.03 9.88
C LYS A 97 17.09 4.48 9.21
N ASN A 98 17.06 4.73 7.90
CA ASN A 98 18.23 5.11 7.11
C ASN A 98 18.41 6.63 7.01
N ASN A 99 17.31 7.39 7.09
CA ASN A 99 17.29 8.85 7.07
C ASN A 99 16.26 9.37 8.11
N PRO A 100 16.65 9.45 9.40
CA PRO A 100 15.74 9.84 10.49
C PRO A 100 15.16 11.25 10.36
N ASP A 101 15.85 12.13 9.64
CA ASP A 101 15.45 13.53 9.45
C ASP A 101 14.55 13.72 8.22
N MET A 102 14.25 12.66 7.46
CA MET A 102 13.40 12.77 6.28
C MET A 102 11.95 13.10 6.66
N MET A 103 11.47 14.25 6.19
CA MET A 103 10.09 14.69 6.39
C MET A 103 9.15 13.97 5.43
N LEU A 104 8.41 12.99 5.94
CA LEU A 104 7.45 12.20 5.18
C LEU A 104 6.03 12.39 5.70
N ASP A 105 5.06 12.43 4.79
CA ASP A 105 3.64 12.46 5.11
C ASP A 105 2.82 11.51 4.22
N GLY A 106 1.62 11.14 4.66
CA GLY A 106 0.68 10.25 3.97
C GLY A 106 -0.61 10.96 3.56
N GLY A 107 -1.06 10.72 2.33
CA GLY A 107 -2.21 11.34 1.67
C GLY A 107 -3.19 10.32 1.10
N ALA A 108 -4.48 10.64 1.07
CA ALA A 108 -5.41 9.93 0.18
C ALA A 108 -4.85 9.91 -1.24
N MET A 109 -5.07 8.82 -1.99
CA MET A 109 -4.63 8.79 -3.37
C MET A 109 -5.44 9.79 -4.19
N PRO A 110 -4.79 10.64 -5.02
CA PRO A 110 -5.50 11.49 -5.94
C PRO A 110 -6.24 10.63 -6.97
N HIS A 111 -7.42 11.05 -7.36
CA HIS A 111 -8.23 10.39 -8.38
C HIS A 111 -8.81 11.40 -9.37
N PRO A 112 -9.03 11.00 -10.63
CA PRO A 112 -9.75 11.84 -11.58
C PRO A 112 -11.22 12.02 -11.18
N GLU A 113 -11.90 12.95 -11.84
CA GLU A 113 -13.35 13.09 -11.73
C GLU A 113 -14.05 11.78 -12.13
N GLY A 114 -15.05 11.36 -11.34
CA GLY A 114 -15.71 10.05 -11.49
C GLY A 114 -14.88 8.86 -10.98
N GLY A 115 -13.61 9.07 -10.65
CA GLY A 115 -12.76 8.10 -9.96
C GLY A 115 -13.07 8.02 -8.45
N SER A 116 -12.38 7.12 -7.77
CA SER A 116 -12.51 6.96 -6.32
C SER A 116 -11.15 6.67 -5.68
N ASN A 117 -11.00 6.96 -4.39
CA ASN A 117 -9.79 6.57 -3.66
C ASN A 117 -9.84 5.06 -3.37
N GLY A 118 -9.38 4.26 -4.32
CA GLY A 118 -9.23 2.81 -4.22
C GLY A 118 -8.07 2.39 -3.32
N ALA A 119 -8.10 2.71 -2.03
CA ALA A 119 -7.20 2.08 -1.08
C ALA A 119 -7.63 0.64 -0.83
N TRP A 120 -6.69 -0.30 -0.84
CA TRP A 120 -6.96 -1.66 -0.42
C TRP A 120 -6.25 -1.99 0.88
N SER A 121 -6.98 -2.70 1.75
CA SER A 121 -6.39 -3.28 2.94
C SER A 121 -5.82 -4.64 2.58
N GLY A 122 -4.50 -4.66 2.38
CA GLY A 122 -3.75 -5.90 2.28
C GLY A 122 -3.46 -6.47 3.66
N GLY A 123 -2.81 -7.62 3.70
CA GLY A 123 -2.42 -8.24 4.95
C GLY A 123 -2.02 -9.69 4.79
N PHE A 124 -1.67 -10.30 5.91
CA PHE A 124 -1.42 -11.73 5.98
C PHE A 124 -2.49 -12.37 6.82
N ALA A 125 -3.03 -13.50 6.36
CA ALA A 125 -3.96 -14.31 7.10
C ALA A 125 -3.29 -15.62 7.54
N TRP A 126 -3.56 -16.04 8.76
CA TRP A 126 -3.20 -17.37 9.24
C TRP A 126 -4.30 -18.36 8.89
N SER A 127 -3.92 -19.53 8.35
CA SER A 127 -4.85 -20.61 8.01
C SER A 127 -4.30 -21.96 8.48
N VAL A 128 -5.21 -22.90 8.72
CA VAL A 128 -4.86 -24.30 9.02
C VAL A 128 -5.15 -25.12 7.76
N PRO A 129 -4.13 -25.69 7.09
CA PRO A 129 -4.33 -26.47 5.88
C PRO A 129 -5.19 -27.72 6.13
N VAL A 130 -5.96 -28.12 5.11
CA VAL A 130 -6.63 -29.42 5.10
C VAL A 130 -5.57 -30.52 5.19
N GLY A 131 -5.77 -31.49 6.08
CA GLY A 131 -4.82 -32.58 6.31
C GLY A 131 -3.70 -32.27 7.32
N ALA A 132 -3.71 -31.09 7.96
CA ALA A 132 -2.77 -30.80 9.04
C ALA A 132 -2.91 -31.82 10.18
N LYS A 133 -1.80 -32.48 10.55
CA LYS A 133 -1.80 -33.56 11.56
C LYS A 133 -2.16 -33.09 12.97
N ASN A 134 -2.04 -31.79 13.24
CA ASN A 134 -2.30 -31.21 14.57
C ASN A 134 -3.13 -29.91 14.47
N THR A 135 -4.35 -30.03 13.95
CA THR A 135 -5.28 -28.90 13.78
C THR A 135 -5.60 -28.17 15.10
N LYS A 136 -5.72 -28.90 16.22
CA LYS A 136 -6.01 -28.30 17.54
C LYS A 136 -4.88 -27.39 18.02
N ALA A 137 -3.62 -27.79 17.89
CA ALA A 137 -2.49 -26.94 18.27
C ALA A 137 -2.36 -25.74 17.33
N ALA A 138 -2.54 -25.93 16.02
CA ALA A 138 -2.52 -24.84 15.05
C ALA A 138 -3.61 -23.80 15.34
N ALA A 139 -4.83 -24.24 15.63
CA ALA A 139 -5.93 -23.35 16.01
C ALA A 139 -5.63 -22.58 17.31
N ARG A 140 -5.07 -23.24 18.33
CA ARG A 140 -4.64 -22.57 19.58
C ARG A 140 -3.54 -21.55 19.35
N PHE A 141 -2.61 -21.82 18.43
CA PHE A 141 -1.59 -20.84 18.07
C PHE A 141 -2.19 -19.61 17.39
N ILE A 142 -3.10 -19.79 16.43
CA ILE A 142 -3.80 -18.68 15.78
C ILE A 142 -4.60 -17.86 16.81
N GLU A 143 -5.29 -18.55 17.73
CA GLU A 143 -6.01 -17.89 18.83
C GLU A 143 -5.05 -17.07 19.70
N PHE A 144 -3.96 -17.68 20.18
CA PHE A 144 -2.92 -17.02 20.96
C PHE A 144 -2.39 -15.78 20.24
N PHE A 145 -1.96 -15.92 19.00
CA PHE A 145 -1.36 -14.82 18.23
C PHE A 145 -2.34 -13.66 17.97
N SER A 146 -3.64 -13.95 17.93
CA SER A 146 -4.69 -12.96 17.65
C SER A 146 -5.16 -12.18 18.88
N ARG A 147 -4.71 -12.58 20.08
CA ARG A 147 -5.02 -11.86 21.32
C ARG A 147 -4.48 -10.43 21.29
N THR A 148 -5.16 -9.53 21.98
CA THR A 148 -4.85 -8.09 21.97
C THR A 148 -3.41 -7.83 22.39
N GLU A 149 -2.99 -8.40 23.50
CA GLU A 149 -1.64 -8.26 24.06
C GLU A 149 -0.55 -8.75 23.09
N ASN A 150 -0.79 -9.86 22.39
CA ASN A 150 0.17 -10.40 21.43
C ASN A 150 0.22 -9.59 20.13
N GLN A 151 -0.93 -9.06 19.70
CA GLN A 151 -1.01 -8.14 18.57
C GLN A 151 -0.38 -6.78 18.87
N ILE A 152 -0.41 -6.30 20.12
CA ILE A 152 0.32 -5.10 20.56
C ILE A 152 1.82 -5.35 20.43
N VAL A 153 2.32 -6.45 20.99
CA VAL A 153 3.74 -6.83 20.91
C VAL A 153 4.18 -6.95 19.44
N TYR A 154 3.43 -7.68 18.63
CA TYR A 154 3.71 -7.85 17.21
C TYR A 154 3.70 -6.50 16.45
N GLY A 155 2.65 -5.69 16.63
CA GLY A 155 2.51 -4.43 15.92
C GLY A 155 3.61 -3.43 16.28
N THR A 156 4.03 -3.42 17.55
CA THR A 156 5.10 -2.56 18.06
C THR A 156 6.46 -2.99 17.51
N LEU A 157 6.81 -4.27 17.64
CA LEU A 157 8.13 -4.79 17.26
C LEU A 157 8.35 -4.83 15.74
N CYS A 158 7.29 -5.12 14.98
CA CYS A 158 7.38 -5.27 13.53
C CYS A 158 7.00 -4.00 12.77
N SER A 159 6.57 -2.93 13.46
CA SER A 159 6.01 -1.71 12.85
C SER A 159 4.93 -2.05 11.82
N ARG A 160 4.02 -2.97 12.18
CA ARG A 160 2.90 -3.45 11.34
C ARG A 160 1.59 -3.15 12.00
N ILE A 161 0.56 -2.83 11.24
CA ILE A 161 -0.76 -2.52 11.78
C ILE A 161 -1.44 -3.84 12.22
N PRO A 162 -1.75 -4.02 13.50
CA PRO A 162 -2.41 -5.25 13.96
C PRO A 162 -3.80 -5.37 13.37
N ALA A 163 -4.24 -6.60 13.04
CA ALA A 163 -5.62 -6.82 12.59
C ALA A 163 -6.63 -6.79 13.76
N ASN A 164 -6.15 -6.87 15.00
CA ASN A 164 -6.98 -6.72 16.19
C ASN A 164 -7.23 -5.23 16.47
N THR A 165 -8.48 -4.79 16.32
CA THR A 165 -8.87 -3.38 16.48
C THR A 165 -8.73 -2.84 17.90
N ARG A 166 -8.68 -3.70 18.92
CA ARG A 166 -8.36 -3.26 20.29
C ARG A 166 -6.87 -2.95 20.40
N ALA A 167 -6.02 -3.86 19.93
CA ALA A 167 -4.58 -3.65 19.88
C ALA A 167 -4.24 -2.39 19.09
N LEU A 168 -4.86 -2.22 17.91
CA LEU A 168 -4.68 -1.04 17.07
C LEU A 168 -4.96 0.27 17.80
N ARG A 169 -6.05 0.34 18.58
CA ARG A 169 -6.39 1.54 19.34
C ARG A 169 -5.36 1.87 20.42
N GLU A 170 -4.72 0.86 21.00
CA GLU A 170 -3.69 1.05 22.02
C GLU A 170 -2.37 1.56 21.44
N ILE A 171 -2.00 1.12 20.23
CA ILE A 171 -0.71 1.47 19.61
C ILE A 171 -0.83 2.43 18.41
N ALA A 172 -2.01 2.98 18.12
CA ALA A 172 -2.23 3.86 16.97
C ALA A 172 -1.29 5.08 16.95
N SER A 173 -0.98 5.64 18.13
CA SER A 173 -0.06 6.77 18.27
C SER A 173 1.40 6.44 17.95
N LEU A 174 1.77 5.16 17.88
CA LEU A 174 3.12 4.74 17.52
C LEU A 174 3.39 4.80 16.02
N TYR A 175 2.35 4.84 15.18
CA TYR A 175 2.52 4.91 13.73
C TYR A 175 2.76 6.35 13.28
N ARG A 176 3.86 6.55 12.55
CA ARG A 176 4.20 7.80 11.87
C ARG A 176 3.88 7.69 10.38
N PRO A 177 3.48 8.79 9.73
CA PRO A 177 3.24 10.15 10.26
C PRO A 177 1.94 10.23 11.07
N GLU A 178 1.76 11.22 11.94
CA GLU A 178 0.55 11.37 12.78
C GLU A 178 -0.75 11.46 11.94
N SER A 179 -0.65 12.00 10.72
CA SER A 179 -1.74 12.03 9.74
C SER A 179 -2.27 10.61 9.42
N PHE A 180 -1.41 9.59 9.50
CA PHE A 180 -1.79 8.21 9.33
C PHE A 180 -2.69 7.74 10.48
N ALA A 181 -2.30 7.98 11.73
CA ALA A 181 -3.04 7.58 12.93
C ALA A 181 -4.50 8.11 12.92
N SER A 182 -4.71 9.34 12.44
CA SER A 182 -6.05 9.94 12.32
C SER A 182 -6.95 9.28 11.24
N ARG A 183 -6.34 8.60 10.26
CA ARG A 183 -7.03 7.96 9.13
C ARG A 183 -7.22 6.46 9.30
N VAL A 184 -6.68 5.87 10.36
CA VAL A 184 -6.94 4.48 10.75
C VAL A 184 -8.37 4.29 11.33
N ASN A 185 -9.22 5.33 11.27
CA ASN A 185 -10.63 5.17 11.57
C ASN A 185 -11.27 4.21 10.55
N PRO A 186 -12.17 3.30 10.95
CA PRO A 186 -12.48 2.12 10.18
C PRO A 186 -13.26 2.55 8.93
N VAL A 187 -12.60 2.55 7.76
CA VAL A 187 -13.27 2.15 6.52
C VAL A 187 -14.08 0.93 6.90
N SER A 188 -15.40 0.97 6.71
CA SER A 188 -16.34 -0.05 7.18
C SER A 188 -15.80 -1.45 6.86
N LEU A 189 -15.10 -2.04 7.84
CA LEU A 189 -14.50 -3.35 7.77
C LEU A 189 -15.67 -4.32 7.92
N THR A 190 -16.42 -4.50 6.83
CA THR A 190 -17.34 -5.62 6.70
C THR A 190 -16.48 -6.85 6.48
N PHE A 191 -15.76 -7.26 7.53
CA PHE A 191 -14.80 -8.35 7.48
C PHE A 191 -15.40 -9.58 8.18
N SER A 192 -15.58 -10.64 7.40
CA SER A 192 -15.59 -12.01 7.91
C SER A 192 -14.28 -12.27 8.68
N ARG A 193 -14.37 -12.95 9.83
CA ARG A 193 -13.27 -13.26 10.77
C ARG A 193 -11.98 -13.68 10.05
N PHE A 194 -11.04 -12.75 9.89
CA PHE A 194 -9.66 -13.02 9.46
C PHE A 194 -8.70 -12.74 10.62
N PHE A 195 -7.72 -13.62 10.80
CA PHE A 195 -6.69 -13.54 11.85
C PHE A 195 -5.36 -13.20 11.19
N GLY A 196 -4.76 -12.04 11.48
CA GLY A 196 -3.69 -11.49 10.63
C GLY A 196 -3.09 -10.15 11.07
N TYR A 197 -2.46 -9.45 10.14
CA TYR A 197 -2.08 -8.03 10.25
C TYR A 197 -2.48 -7.29 8.97
N MET A 198 -2.70 -5.98 9.07
CA MET A 198 -3.16 -5.13 7.97
C MET A 198 -2.01 -4.29 7.39
N GLN A 199 -2.09 -3.99 6.11
CA GLN A 199 -1.31 -2.92 5.47
C GLN A 199 -2.29 -1.93 4.84
N TYR A 200 -2.12 -0.65 5.15
CA TYR A 200 -2.88 0.41 4.50
C TYR A 200 -2.03 1.05 3.42
N ARG A 201 -2.68 1.34 2.29
CA ARG A 201 -2.01 1.87 1.10
C ARG A 201 -2.56 3.24 0.76
N PHE A 202 -1.66 4.14 0.42
CA PHE A 202 -1.92 5.55 0.25
C PHE A 202 -0.75 6.23 -0.47
N MET A 203 -0.90 7.50 -0.84
CA MET A 203 0.20 8.28 -1.41
C MET A 203 1.12 8.73 -0.27
N ILE A 204 2.40 8.39 -0.32
CA ILE A 204 3.39 8.98 0.58
C ILE A 204 4.08 10.11 -0.17
N CYS A 205 4.17 11.28 0.47
CA CYS A 205 4.83 12.46 -0.05
C CYS A 205 5.95 12.89 0.88
N ARG A 206 7.03 13.44 0.31
CA ARG A 206 8.01 14.21 1.07
C ARG A 206 7.52 15.65 1.24
N LEU A 207 7.67 16.19 2.45
CA LEU A 207 7.50 17.62 2.71
C LEU A 207 8.87 18.32 2.54
N GLN A 208 8.88 19.42 1.79
CA GLN A 208 10.08 20.24 1.56
C GLN A 208 10.41 21.06 2.80
#